data_AF-A0A2V7EFZ8-F1
#
_entry.id   AF-A0A2V7EFZ8-F1
#
_cell.length_a   1.000
_cell.length_b   1.000
_cell.length_c   1.000
_cell.angle_alpha   90.00
_cell.angle_beta   90.00
_cell.angle_gamma   90.00
#
_symmetry.space_group_name_H-M   'P 1'
#
loop_
_entity.id
_entity.type
_entity.pdbx_description
1 polymer ?
#
loop_
_entity_poly.entity_id
_entity_poly.type
_entity_poly.pdbx_seq_one_letter_code
_entity_poly.pdbx_strand_id
1 'polypeptide(L)'
;SRQSRSRVPELADDFTVGPAEERLLATLKTVRTAIAREEQVPPYIVFSDRTLTELAVRRPRSLTAFERVRGVGPMKLERYAARFLDAISKADDTEAA
;
A
#
# COMPACT_ATOMS: atom_id res chain seq x y z
N SER A 1 24.77 -12.72 -30.61
CA SER A 1 23.58 -13.55 -30.28
C SER A 1 23.39 -13.55 -28.77
N ARG A 2 22.13 -13.69 -28.34
CA ARG A 2 21.55 -13.49 -26.99
C ARG A 2 21.29 -12.02 -26.57
N GLN A 3 20.13 -11.54 -27.05
CA GLN A 3 19.08 -10.87 -26.26
C GLN A 3 19.51 -9.54 -25.60
N SER A 4 19.28 -8.37 -26.19
CA SER A 4 17.95 -7.86 -26.55
C SER A 4 16.88 -8.26 -25.53
N ARG A 5 17.05 -7.78 -24.30
CA ARG A 5 15.89 -7.50 -23.43
C ARG A 5 15.73 -6.00 -23.44
N SER A 6 14.96 -5.55 -24.43
CA SER A 6 14.25 -4.27 -24.41
C SER A 6 13.87 -3.96 -22.98
N ARG A 7 14.47 -2.93 -22.39
CA ARG A 7 13.94 -2.34 -21.16
C ARG A 7 12.64 -1.70 -21.58
N VAL A 8 11.57 -2.51 -21.61
CA VAL A 8 10.22 -2.00 -21.65
C VAL A 8 10.18 -0.97 -20.53
N PRO A 9 9.80 0.30 -20.80
CA PRO A 9 9.53 1.21 -19.71
C PRO A 9 8.39 0.54 -18.94
N GLU A 10 8.73 -0.03 -17.79
CA GLU A 10 7.78 -0.53 -16.80
C GLU A 10 6.87 0.68 -16.54
N LEU A 11 5.70 0.64 -17.16
CA LEU A 11 4.80 1.76 -17.35
C LEU A 11 4.69 2.52 -16.03
N ALA A 12 4.90 3.84 -16.07
CA ALA A 12 4.61 4.68 -14.93
C ALA A 12 3.22 4.29 -14.45
N ASP A 13 3.12 3.71 -13.25
CA ASP A 13 1.83 3.41 -12.65
C ASP A 13 1.17 4.78 -12.40
N ASP A 14 0.42 5.29 -13.38
CA ASP A 14 -0.45 6.45 -13.23
C ASP A 14 -1.64 6.02 -12.37
N PHE A 15 -1.35 5.84 -11.08
CA PHE A 15 -2.34 5.66 -10.04
C PHE A 15 -3.23 6.89 -10.04
N THR A 16 -4.40 6.77 -10.68
CA THR A 16 -5.43 7.80 -10.61
C THR A 16 -6.01 7.75 -9.21
N VAL A 17 -5.72 8.78 -8.42
CA VAL A 17 -6.26 8.92 -7.07
C VAL A 17 -7.54 9.72 -7.17
N GLY A 18 -8.68 9.05 -7.04
CA GLY A 18 -9.98 9.70 -6.93
C GLY A 18 -10.29 10.10 -5.48
N PRO A 19 -11.42 10.79 -5.24
CA PRO A 19 -11.80 11.22 -3.89
C PRO A 19 -11.90 10.07 -2.88
N ALA A 20 -12.27 8.86 -3.33
CA ALA A 20 -12.34 7.69 -2.46
C ALA A 20 -10.95 7.18 -2.08
N GLU A 21 -10.02 7.15 -3.04
CA GLU A 21 -8.63 6.76 -2.82
C GLU A 21 -7.92 7.79 -1.93
N GLU A 22 -8.23 9.09 -2.05
CA GLU A 22 -7.69 10.12 -1.16
C GLU A 22 -8.10 9.91 0.31
N ARG A 23 -9.38 9.59 0.54
CA ARG A 23 -9.88 9.28 1.89
C ARG A 23 -9.19 8.04 2.45
N LEU A 24 -9.11 6.96 1.68
CA LEU A 24 -8.41 5.75 2.11
C LEU A 24 -6.92 6.03 2.35
N LEU A 25 -6.26 6.78 1.47
CA LEU A 25 -4.86 7.17 1.64
C LEU A 25 -4.62 7.95 2.93
N ALA A 26 -5.52 8.85 3.33
CA ALA A 26 -5.45 9.55 4.62
C ALA A 26 -5.55 8.57 5.80
N THR A 27 -6.45 7.59 5.72
CA THR A 27 -6.56 6.50 6.72
C THR A 27 -5.28 5.67 6.79
N LEU A 28 -4.73 5.24 5.65
CA LEU A 28 -3.49 4.46 5.60
C LEU A 28 -2.28 5.24 6.13
N LYS A 29 -2.21 6.55 5.89
CA LYS A 29 -1.19 7.45 6.47
C LYS A 29 -1.28 7.50 8.00
N THR A 30 -2.50 7.48 8.54
CA THR A 30 -2.73 7.42 9.99
C THR A 30 -2.23 6.11 10.58
N VAL A 31 -2.59 4.97 9.97
CA VAL A 31 -2.09 3.64 10.36
C VAL A 31 -0.56 3.58 10.32
N ARG A 32 0.05 4.07 9.23
CA ARG A 32 1.51 4.14 9.08
C ARG A 32 2.15 4.94 10.21
N THR A 33 1.58 6.10 10.54
CA THR A 33 2.12 6.99 11.58
C THR A 33 2.02 6.36 12.96
N ALA A 34 0.93 5.66 13.26
CA ALA A 34 0.77 4.92 14.51
C ALA A 34 1.84 3.83 14.66
N ILE A 35 2.00 2.98 13.64
CA ILE A 35 3.03 1.93 13.62
C ILE A 35 4.43 2.53 13.75
N ALA A 36 4.72 3.61 13.01
CA ALA A 36 6.03 4.26 13.05
C ALA A 36 6.38 4.81 14.44
N ARG A 37 5.39 5.34 15.16
CA ARG A 37 5.54 5.78 16.56
C ARG A 37 5.82 4.60 17.48
N GLU A 38 5.08 3.50 17.34
CA GLU A 38 5.29 2.28 18.14
C GLU A 38 6.68 1.68 17.92
N GLU A 39 7.14 1.66 16.67
CA GLU A 39 8.45 1.11 16.29
C GLU A 39 9.59 2.12 16.47
N GLN A 40 9.29 3.36 16.89
CA GLN A 40 10.24 4.47 17.03
C GLN A 40 11.07 4.76 15.77
N VAL A 41 10.45 4.63 14.60
CA VAL A 41 11.07 4.89 13.29
C VAL A 41 10.35 6.01 12.54
N PRO A 42 11.01 6.65 11.57
CA PRO A 42 10.31 7.55 10.65
C PRO A 42 9.20 6.82 9.85
N PRO A 43 8.04 7.46 9.57
CA PRO A 43 6.92 6.80 8.89
C PRO A 43 7.25 6.12 7.57
N TYR A 44 8.11 6.72 6.75
CA TYR A 44 8.49 6.18 5.45
C TYR A 44 9.24 4.84 5.54
N ILE A 45 9.80 4.49 6.71
CA ILE A 45 10.43 3.18 6.95
C ILE A 45 9.40 2.05 6.97
N VAL A 46 8.21 2.30 7.50
CA VAL A 46 7.09 1.35 7.49
C VAL A 46 6.67 1.10 6.04
N PHE A 47 6.15 2.14 5.36
CA PHE A 47 5.86 2.11 3.92
C PHE A 47 6.09 3.48 3.27
N SER A 48 6.60 3.46 2.04
CA SER A 48 6.75 4.66 1.21
C SER A 48 5.39 5.25 0.85
N ASP A 49 5.35 6.55 0.50
CA ASP A 49 4.11 7.16 0.00
C ASP A 49 3.59 6.46 -1.26
N ARG A 50 4.49 6.04 -2.16
CA ARG A 50 4.11 5.25 -3.35
C ARG A 50 3.39 3.96 -2.97
N THR A 51 3.91 3.23 -1.99
CA THR A 51 3.28 1.99 -1.50
C THR A 51 1.90 2.27 -0.90
N LEU A 52 1.74 3.36 -0.14
CA LEU A 52 0.43 3.73 0.40
C LEU A 52 -0.57 4.11 -0.68
N THR A 53 -0.14 4.86 -1.71
CA THR A 53 -0.99 5.21 -2.86
C THR A 53 -1.43 3.96 -3.60
N GLU A 54 -0.50 3.02 -3.86
CA GLU A 54 -0.83 1.76 -4.50
C GLU A 54 -1.82 0.93 -3.67
N LEU A 55 -1.67 0.88 -2.34
CA LEU A 55 -2.63 0.23 -1.44
C LEU A 55 -4.01 0.87 -1.50
N ALA A 56 -4.09 2.21 -1.54
CA ALA A 56 -5.35 2.93 -1.63
C ALA A 56 -6.08 2.65 -2.95
N VAL A 57 -5.34 2.54 -4.05
CA VAL A 57 -5.91 2.27 -5.38
C VAL A 57 -6.27 0.78 -5.55
N ARG A 58 -5.41 -0.14 -5.12
CA ARG A 58 -5.61 -1.59 -5.32
C ARG A 58 -6.53 -2.23 -4.29
N ARG A 59 -6.70 -1.61 -3.12
CA ARG A 59 -7.54 -2.08 -1.99
C ARG A 59 -7.43 -3.59 -1.73
N PRO A 60 -6.22 -4.13 -1.50
CA PRO A 60 -6.06 -5.57 -1.28
C PRO A 60 -6.92 -6.05 -0.10
N ARG A 61 -7.59 -7.20 -0.29
CA ARG A 61 -8.43 -7.84 0.74
C ARG A 61 -7.84 -9.15 1.29
N SER A 62 -6.60 -9.47 0.91
CA SER A 62 -5.90 -10.67 1.38
C SER A 62 -4.39 -10.45 1.47
N LEU A 63 -3.70 -11.27 2.25
CA LEU A 63 -2.24 -11.23 2.36
C LEU A 63 -1.55 -11.43 1.00
N THR A 64 -2.05 -12.36 0.18
CA THR A 64 -1.50 -12.60 -1.16
C THR A 64 -1.67 -11.41 -2.09
N ALA A 65 -2.79 -10.68 -1.99
CA ALA A 65 -2.97 -9.45 -2.75
C ALA A 65 -2.06 -8.32 -2.24
N PHE A 66 -1.87 -8.25 -0.92
CA PHE A 66 -1.01 -7.27 -0.26
C PHE A 66 0.48 -7.49 -0.59
N GLU A 67 0.93 -8.73 -0.67
CA GLU A 67 2.31 -9.10 -1.05
C GLU A 67 2.68 -8.63 -2.48
N ARG A 68 1.69 -8.55 -3.38
CA ARG A 68 1.90 -8.08 -4.76
C ARG A 68 2.10 -6.58 -4.88
N VAL A 69 1.99 -5.83 -3.79
CA VAL A 69 2.17 -4.38 -3.76
C VAL A 69 3.64 -4.03 -3.71
N ARG A 70 4.07 -3.08 -4.55
CA ARG A 70 5.48 -2.72 -4.65
C ARG A 70 6.00 -2.11 -3.34
N GLY A 71 7.14 -2.63 -2.87
CA GLY A 71 7.77 -2.19 -1.62
C GLY A 71 7.28 -2.93 -0.37
N VAL A 72 6.40 -3.92 -0.53
CA VAL A 72 6.06 -4.88 0.52
C VAL A 72 6.98 -6.09 0.40
N GLY A 73 7.99 -6.16 1.27
CA GLY A 73 8.79 -7.37 1.46
C GLY A 73 8.19 -8.31 2.51
N PRO A 74 8.65 -9.57 2.60
CA PRO A 74 8.09 -10.58 3.51
C PRO A 74 8.05 -10.13 4.98
N MET A 75 9.13 -9.51 5.47
CA MET A 75 9.17 -8.97 6.84
C MET A 75 8.09 -7.91 7.10
N LYS A 76 7.83 -7.03 6.12
CA LYS A 76 6.80 -5.98 6.25
C LYS A 76 5.40 -6.54 6.13
N LEU A 77 5.22 -7.55 5.28
CA LEU A 77 3.97 -8.29 5.13
C LEU A 77 3.58 -8.90 6.48
N GLU A 78 4.48 -9.67 7.10
CA GLU A 78 4.24 -10.31 8.39
C GLU A 78 3.97 -9.29 9.50
N ARG A 79 4.75 -8.20 9.57
CA ARG A 79 4.65 -7.25 10.68
C ARG A 79 3.47 -6.29 10.56
N TYR A 80 3.12 -5.86 9.34
CA TYR A 80 2.23 -4.71 9.16
C TYR A 80 0.95 -5.02 8.38
N ALA A 81 0.92 -6.06 7.54
CA ALA A 81 -0.20 -6.25 6.60
C ALA A 81 -1.55 -6.37 7.30
N ALA A 82 -1.64 -7.05 8.44
CA ALA A 82 -2.88 -7.21 9.19
C ALA A 82 -3.55 -5.86 9.53
N ARG A 83 -2.77 -4.87 9.98
CA ARG A 83 -3.30 -3.54 10.36
C ARG A 83 -3.77 -2.74 9.15
N PHE A 84 -3.06 -2.85 8.02
CA PHE A 84 -3.47 -2.16 6.80
C PHE A 84 -4.68 -2.82 6.14
N LEU A 85 -4.75 -4.16 6.12
CA LEU A 85 -5.90 -4.90 5.61
C LEU A 85 -7.18 -4.60 6.40
N ASP A 86 -7.08 -4.51 7.73
CA ASP A 86 -8.20 -4.10 8.59
C ASP A 86 -8.69 -2.68 8.27
N ALA A 87 -7.77 -1.72 8.10
CA ALA A 87 -8.12 -0.36 7.74
C ALA A 87 -8.78 -0.24 6.35
N ILE A 88 -8.30 -1.02 5.37
CA ILE A 88 -8.91 -1.09 4.03
C ILE A 88 -10.32 -1.66 4.12
N SER A 89 -10.51 -2.75 4.89
CA SER A 89 -11.84 -3.36 5.06
C SER A 89 -12.85 -2.38 5.64
N LYS A 90 -12.47 -1.68 6.72
CA LYS A 90 -13.35 -0.72 7.40
C LYS A 90 -13.73 0.46 6.50
N ALA A 91 -12.82 0.90 5.65
CA ALA A 91 -13.09 1.98 4.70
C ALA A 91 -14.14 1.56 3.66
N ASP A 92 -14.03 0.35 3.11
CA ASP A 92 -15.01 -0.19 2.16
C ASP A 92 -16.39 -0.37 2.81
N ASP A 93 -16.44 -0.85 4.05
CA ASP A 93 -17.70 -1.04 4.79
C ASP A 93 -18.40 0.31 5.06
N THR A 94 -17.63 1.39 5.20
CA THR A 94 -18.17 2.76 5.38
C THR A 94 -18.73 3.35 4.08
N GLU A 95 -18.24 2.93 2.92
CA GLU A 95 -18.77 3.36 1.62
C GLU A 95 -20.04 2.59 1.19
N ALA A 96 -20.26 1.40 1.77
CA ALA A 96 -21.40 0.54 1.47
C ALA A 96 -22.66 0.82 2.32
N ALA A 97 -22.55 1.68 3.34
CA ALA A 97 -23.63 2.05 4.27
C ALA A 97 -24.26 3.40 3.90
#